data_AF-A0A4Y7QBY4-F1
#
_entry.id   AF-A0A4Y7QBY4-F1
#
_cell.length_a   1.000
_cell.length_b   1.000
_cell.length_c   1.000
_cell.angle_alpha   90.00
_cell.angle_beta   90.00
_cell.angle_gamma   90.00
#
_symmetry.space_group_name_H-M   'P 1'
#
loop_
_entity.id
_entity.type
_entity.pdbx_description
1 polymer ?
#
loop_
_entity_poly.entity_id
_entity_poly.type
_entity_poly.pdbx_seq_one_letter_code
_entity_poly.pdbx_strand_id
1 'polypeptide(L)' 'MSVLSPSFIESVVHDRVINCTTIAGVALLIWDYFIILPDEVALMWPSRWNVSKILFLLNRYLAFVDPIMLINVLVFGDD' A
#
# COMPACT_ATOMS: atom_id res chain seq x y z
N MET A 1 18.53 8.97 -36.06
CA MET A 1 17.76 8.19 -35.08
C MET A 1 18.76 7.58 -34.11
N SER A 2 18.98 8.22 -32.95
CA SER A 2 19.83 7.68 -31.90
C SER A 2 19.13 6.44 -31.33
N VAL A 3 19.69 5.26 -31.60
CA VAL A 3 19.28 4.02 -30.95
C VAL A 3 19.56 4.15 -29.46
N LEU A 4 18.50 4.08 -28.65
CA LEU A 4 18.60 4.10 -27.19
C LEU A 4 19.45 2.88 -26.76
N SER A 5 20.49 3.14 -25.97
CA SER A 5 21.41 2.10 -25.52
C SER A 5 20.64 1.04 -24.71
N PRO A 6 20.89 -0.27 -24.90
CA PRO A 6 20.14 -1.33 -24.23
C PRO A 6 20.08 -1.19 -22.70
N SER A 7 21.15 -0.65 -22.10
CA SER A 7 21.24 -0.37 -20.67
C SER A 7 20.18 0.61 -20.14
N PHE A 8 19.70 1.53 -21.00
CA PHE A 8 18.66 2.50 -20.63
C PHE A 8 17.26 1.86 -20.62
N ILE A 9 17.02 0.88 -21.48
CA ILE A 9 15.76 0.15 -21.52
C ILE A 9 15.61 -0.69 -20.26
N GLU A 10 16.67 -1.37 -19.83
CA GLU A 10 16.69 -2.16 -18.59
C GLU A 10 16.35 -1.31 -17.35
N SER A 11 16.89 -0.08 -17.24
CA SER A 11 16.58 0.80 -16.11
C SER A 11 15.13 1.27 -16.11
N VAL A 12 14.56 1.62 -17.27
CA VAL A 12 13.16 2.05 -17.38
C VAL A 12 12.20 0.89 -17.10
N VAL A 13 12.51 -0.32 -17.58
CA VAL A 13 11.69 -1.50 -17.32
C VAL A 13 11.69 -1.86 -15.84
N HIS A 14 12.85 -1.81 -15.19
CA HIS A 14 12.97 -2.14 -13.76
C HIS A 14 12.07 -1.24 -12.90
N ASP A 15 12.12 0.08 -13.16
CA ASP A 15 11.32 1.05 -12.40
C ASP A 15 9.81 0.88 -12.63
N ARG A 16 9.40 0.60 -13.87
CA ARG A 16 8.00 0.30 -14.21
C ARG A 16 7.50 -0.97 -13.51
N VAL A 17 8.32 -2.01 -13.45
CA VAL A 17 7.97 -3.27 -12.79
C VAL A 17 7.79 -3.04 -11.29
N ILE A 18 8.70 -2.33 -10.64
CA ILE A 18 8.60 -2.00 -9.21
C ILE A 18 7.33 -1.22 -8.92
N ASN A 19 7.04 -0.18 -9.71
CA ASN A 19 5.85 0.64 -9.52
C ASN A 19 4.55 -0.16 -9.72
N CYS A 20 4.45 -0.95 -10.80
CA CYS A 20 3.28 -1.80 -11.04
C CYS A 20 3.09 -2.85 -9.94
N THR A 21 4.16 -3.52 -9.50
CA THR A 21 4.09 -4.52 -8.43
C THR A 21 3.71 -3.88 -7.08
N THR A 22 4.23 -2.69 -6.78
CA THR A 22 3.87 -1.94 -5.57
C THR A 22 2.40 -1.58 -5.56
N ILE A 23 1.88 -1.00 -6.66
CA ILE A 23 0.46 -0.62 -6.78
C ILE A 23 -0.44 -1.85 -6.71
N ALA A 24 -0.08 -2.95 -7.39
CA ALA A 24 -0.84 -4.19 -7.33
C ALA A 24 -0.85 -4.81 -5.92
N GLY A 25 0.29 -4.79 -5.23
CA GLY A 25 0.40 -5.25 -3.85
C GLY A 25 -0.48 -4.45 -2.90
N VAL A 26 -0.50 -3.12 -3.03
CA VAL A 26 -1.35 -2.25 -2.22
C VAL A 26 -2.83 -2.45 -2.53
N ALA A 27 -3.20 -2.58 -3.81
CA ALA A 27 -4.57 -2.85 -4.20
C ALA A 27 -5.08 -4.19 -3.63
N LEU A 28 -4.25 -5.24 -3.66
CA LEU A 28 -4.57 -6.53 -3.04
C LEU A 28 -4.70 -6.42 -1.51
N LEU A 29 -3.82 -5.67 -0.86
CA LEU A 29 -3.84 -5.48 0.60
C LEU A 29 -5.13 -4.73 1.02
N ILE A 30 -5.54 -3.73 0.26
CA ILE A 30 -6.81 -3.03 0.44
C ILE A 30 -7.99 -3.98 0.23
N TRP A 31 -7.96 -4.78 -0.83
CA TRP A 31 -9.02 -5.74 -1.13
C TRP A 31 -9.22 -6.78 -0.02
N ASP A 32 -8.12 -7.40 0.42
CA ASP A 32 -8.13 -8.40 1.49
C ASP A 32 -8.66 -7.80 2.81
N TYR A 33 -8.36 -6.52 3.04
CA TYR A 33 -8.87 -5.78 4.17
C TYR A 33 -10.38 -5.52 4.11
N PHE A 34 -10.91 -5.14 2.94
CA PHE A 34 -12.34 -4.91 2.77
C PHE A 34 -13.19 -6.16 3.03
N ILE A 35 -12.63 -7.36 2.80
CA ILE A 35 -13.30 -8.62 3.09
C ILE A 35 -13.42 -8.86 4.60
N ILE A 36 -12.38 -8.54 5.38
CA ILE A 36 -12.33 -8.80 6.83
C ILE A 36 -12.99 -7.66 7.64
N LEU A 37 -13.02 -6.44 7.11
CA LEU A 37 -13.59 -5.26 7.74
C LEU A 37 -15.06 -5.41 8.22
N PRO A 38 -16.01 -5.98 7.45
CA PRO A 38 -17.40 -6.13 7.92
C PRO A 38 -17.51 -7.05 9.14
N ASP A 39 -16.75 -8.15 9.17
CA ASP A 39 -16.72 -9.07 10.30
C ASP A 39 -16.06 -8.44 11.53
N GLU A 40 -15.01 -7.65 11.33
CA GLU A 40 -14.39 -6.87 12.40
C GLU A 40 -15.30 -5.78 12.94
N VAL A 41 -16.00 -5.05 12.09
CA VAL A 41 -16.97 -4.05 12.56
C VAL A 41 -18.10 -4.75 13.30
N ALA A 42 -18.65 -5.85 12.77
CA ALA A 42 -19.75 -6.57 13.40
C ALA A 42 -19.39 -7.19 14.77
N LEU A 43 -18.19 -7.77 14.91
CA LEU A 43 -17.74 -8.41 16.15
C LEU A 43 -17.11 -7.43 17.13
N MET A 44 -16.38 -6.44 16.63
CA MET A 44 -15.60 -5.52 17.45
C MET A 44 -16.43 -4.31 17.86
N TRP A 45 -17.25 -3.68 16.99
CA TRP A 45 -18.05 -2.49 17.38
C TRP A 45 -18.97 -2.66 18.60
N PRO A 46 -19.70 -3.78 18.82
CA PRO A 46 -20.53 -3.92 20.01
C PRO A 46 -19.72 -4.09 21.31
N SER A 47 -18.42 -4.38 21.23
CA SER A 47 -17.55 -4.55 22.39
C SER A 47 -17.15 -3.21 23.02
N ARG A 48 -17.06 -3.15 24.35
CA ARG A 48 -16.69 -1.95 25.14
C ARG A 48 -15.46 -1.25 24.54
N TRP A 49 -15.55 0.06 24.36
CA TRP A 49 -14.44 0.90 23.89
C TRP A 49 -13.30 0.84 24.91
N ASN A 50 -12.27 0.07 24.58
CA ASN A 50 -11.10 -0.13 25.43
C ASN A 50 -9.87 0.40 24.70
N VAL A 51 -8.85 0.85 25.44
CA VAL A 51 -7.61 1.42 24.86
C VAL A 51 -6.97 0.44 23.89
N SER A 52 -7.05 -0.87 24.17
CA SER A 52 -6.57 -1.93 23.28
C SER A 52 -7.23 -1.91 21.88
N LYS A 53 -8.50 -1.49 21.80
CA LYS A 53 -9.25 -1.38 20.54
C LYS A 53 -8.77 -0.21 19.70
N ILE A 54 -8.44 0.91 20.35
CA ILE A 54 -7.85 2.10 19.72
C ILE A 54 -6.42 1.78 19.26
N LEU A 55 -5.63 1.09 20.09
CA LEU A 55 -4.28 0.69 19.73
C LEU A 55 -4.26 -0.31 18.57
N PHE A 56 -5.26 -1.19 18.50
CA PHE A 56 -5.45 -2.14 17.40
C PHE A 56 -5.85 -1.43 16.11
N LEU A 57 -6.79 -0.47 16.18
CA LEU A 57 -7.14 0.40 15.05
C LEU A 57 -5.93 1.22 14.59
N LEU A 58 -5.19 1.85 15.49
CA LEU A 58 -4.01 2.63 15.15
C LEU A 58 -2.95 1.78 14.47
N ASN A 59 -2.58 0.62 15.04
CA ASN A 59 -1.62 -0.29 14.39
C ASN A 59 -2.07 -0.71 13.00
N ARG A 60 -3.37 -0.98 12.82
CA ARG A 60 -3.90 -1.46 11.55
C ARG A 60 -4.02 -0.37 10.49
N TYR A 61 -4.46 0.82 10.86
CA TYR A 61 -4.58 1.95 9.94
C TYR A 61 -3.21 2.58 9.63
N LEU A 62 -2.26 2.55 10.57
CA LEU A 62 -0.87 2.93 10.31
C LEU A 62 -0.19 1.98 9.33
N ALA A 63 -0.54 0.69 9.32
CA ALA A 63 -0.04 -0.26 8.33
C ALA A 63 -0.50 0.05 6.89
N PHE A 64 -1.57 0.83 6.70
CA PHE A 64 -1.93 1.40 5.39
C PHE A 64 -1.16 2.67 5.07
N VAL A 65 -0.77 3.46 6.07
CA VAL A 65 -0.02 4.70 5.86
C VAL A 65 1.36 4.42 5.27
N ASP A 66 2.04 3.36 5.71
CA ASP A 66 3.38 3.01 5.24
C ASP A 66 3.47 2.77 3.71
N PRO A 67 2.65 1.89 3.10
CA PRO A 67 2.66 1.70 1.65
C PRO A 67 2.12 2.90 0.86
N ILE A 68 1.16 3.66 1.41
CA ILE A 68 0.64 4.88 0.77
C ILE A 68 1.70 5.98 0.77
N MET A 69 2.46 6.11 1.86
CA MET A 69 3.58 7.02 1.97
C MET A 69 4.70 6.60 1.02
N LEU A 70 4.99 5.31 0.91
CA LEU A 70 5.99 4.78 -0.02
C LEU A 70 5.62 5.04 -1.48
N ILE A 71 4.35 4.86 -1.87
CA ILE A 71 3.85 5.24 -3.20
C ILE A 71 3.96 6.74 -3.43
N ASN A 72 3.57 7.57 -2.46
CA ASN A 72 3.70 9.02 -2.59
C ASN A 72 5.17 9.43 -2.72
N VAL A 73 6.09 8.87 -1.94
CA VAL A 73 7.53 9.15 -2.05
C VAL A 73 8.09 8.69 -3.39
N LEU A 74 7.68 7.54 -3.92
CA LEU A 74 8.08 7.10 -5.26
C LEU A 74 7.53 8.03 -6.35
N VAL A 75 6.31 8.54 -6.20
CA VAL A 75 5.68 9.43 -7.19
C VAL A 75 6.22 10.86 -7.11
N PHE A 76 6.45 11.40 -5.91
CA PHE A 76 6.92 12.78 -5.69
C PHE A 76 8.45 12.90 -5.59
N GLY A 77 9.17 11.79 -5.45
CA GLY A 77 10.63 11.77 -5.40
C GLY A 77 11.31 11.76 -6.78
N ASP A 78 10.52 11.66 -7.86
CA ASP A 78 10.98 11.72 -9.26
C ASP A 78 10.91 13.14 -9.86
N ASP A 79 10.45 14.15 -9.10
CA ASP A 79 10.42 15.58 -9.48
C ASP A 79 11.69 16.36 -9.06
#